data_AF-A7HCL2-F1
#
_entry.id   AF-A7HCL2-F1
#
_cell.length_a   1.000
_cell.length_b   1.000
_cell.length_c   1.000
_cell.angle_alpha   90.00
_cell.angle_beta   90.00
_cell.angle_gamma   90.00
#
_symmetry.space_group_name_H-M   'P 1'
#
loop_
_entity.id
_entity.type
_entity.pdbx_description
1 polymer ?
#
loop_
_entity_poly.entity_id
_entity_poly.type
_entity_poly.pdbx_seq_one_letter_code
_entity_poly.pdbx_strand_id
1 'polypeptide(L)' 'MEFTYHDVKADPAAMKRFLALSGGERRVPLVVDDQGRVSIGFGGS' A
#
# COMPACT_ATOMS: atom_id res chain seq x y z
N MET A 1 8.47 -9.66 12.02
CA MET A 1 7.70 -9.40 10.78
C MET A 1 8.31 -8.17 10.16
N GLU A 2 8.88 -8.30 8.96
CA GLU A 2 9.56 -7.19 8.29
C GLU A 2 8.60 -6.48 7.35
N PHE A 3 8.64 -5.15 7.34
CA PHE A 3 7.84 -4.32 6.44
C PHE A 3 8.77 -3.48 5.59
N THR A 4 8.51 -3.45 4.28
CA THR A 4 9.13 -2.48 3.37
C THR A 4 8.17 -1.32 3.16
N TYR A 5 8.60 -0.12 3.53
CA TYR A 5 7.81 1.09 3.36
C TYR A 5 8.13 1.75 2.02
N HIS A 6 7.08 2.06 1.26
CA HIS A 6 7.18 2.82 0.04
C HIS A 6 6.44 4.15 0.20
N ASP A 7 7.18 5.26 0.13
CA ASP A 7 6.55 6.59 0.07
C ASP A 7 6.03 6.84 -1.35
N VAL A 8 4.73 6.64 -1.52
CA VAL A 8 4.04 6.84 -2.80
C VAL A 8 4.05 8.30 -3.26
N LYS A 9 4.32 9.28 -2.39
CA LYS A 9 4.48 10.68 -2.82
C LYS A 9 5.85 10.93 -3.43
N ALA A 10 6.88 10.24 -2.93
CA ALA A 10 8.26 10.41 -3.38
C ALA A 10 8.64 9.46 -4.53
N ASP A 11 8.00 8.28 -4.61
CA ASP A 11 8.25 7.26 -5.64
C ASP A 11 7.04 7.12 -6.59
N PRO A 12 7.11 7.66 -7.82
CA PRO A 12 6.06 7.50 -8.83
C PRO A 12 5.77 6.04 -9.21
N ALA A 13 6.77 5.15 -9.14
CA ALA A 13 6.59 3.73 -9.41
C ALA A 13 5.85 3.04 -8.26
N ALA A 14 6.09 3.45 -7.00
CA ALA A 14 5.25 3.05 -5.87
C ALA A 14 3.82 3.57 -6.01
N MET A 15 3.61 4.84 -6.41
CA MET A 15 2.28 5.38 -6.66
C MET A 15 1.51 4.57 -7.72
N LYS A 16 2.16 4.23 -8.84
CA LYS A 16 1.55 3.43 -9.90
C LYS A 16 1.07 2.07 -9.37
N ARG A 17 1.93 1.38 -8.59
CA ARG A 17 1.58 0.09 -7.96
C ARG A 17 0.44 0.26 -6.96
N PHE A 18 0.51 1.30 -6.13
CA PHE A 18 -0.50 1.64 -5.15
C PHE A 18 -1.89 1.84 -5.80
N LEU A 19 -1.99 2.67 -6.84
CA LEU A 19 -3.25 2.98 -7.51
C LEU A 19 -3.87 1.76 -8.18
N ALA A 20 -3.03 0.86 -8.73
CA ALA A 20 -3.50 -0.40 -9.30
C ALA A 20 -4.13 -1.32 -8.24
N LEU A 21 -3.63 -1.29 -7.01
CA LEU A 21 -4.12 -2.11 -5.89
C LEU A 21 -5.31 -1.47 -5.15
N SER A 22 -5.40 -0.14 -5.15
CA SER A 22 -6.41 0.60 -4.39
C SER A 22 -7.67 0.97 -5.18
N GLY A 23 -7.75 0.59 -6.45
CA GLY A 23 -8.84 0.99 -7.35
C GLY A 23 -8.79 2.47 -7.74
N GLY A 24 -7.60 3.08 -7.74
CA GLY A 24 -7.38 4.48 -8.12
C GLY A 24 -7.55 5.51 -7.00
N GLU A 25 -7.99 5.09 -5.81
CA GLU A 25 -8.14 6.00 -4.66
C GLU A 25 -6.93 5.96 -3.73
N ARG A 26 -6.41 7.13 -3.33
CA ARG A 26 -5.27 7.22 -2.42
C ARG A 26 -5.67 7.14 -0.94
N ARG A 27 -5.94 5.93 -0.44
CA ARG A 27 -6.21 5.63 0.99
C ARG A 27 -5.01 4.96 1.66
N VAL A 28 -4.29 5.72 2.50
CA VAL A 28 -3.06 5.25 3.17
C VAL A 28 -3.30 4.90 4.64
N PRO A 29 -2.51 3.97 5.21
CA PRO A 29 -1.57 3.09 4.51
C PRO A 29 -2.30 1.96 3.76
N LEU A 30 -1.76 1.54 2.62
CA LEU A 30 -2.16 0.30 1.95
C LEU A 30 -1.09 -0.74 2.26
N VAL A 31 -1.50 -1.86 2.84
CA VAL A 31 -0.61 -2.94 3.24
C VAL A 31 -0.88 -4.14 2.35
N VAL A 32 0.20 -4.79 1.89
CA VAL A 32 0.15 -6.05 1.17
C VAL A 32 0.84 -7.08 2.04
N ASP A 33 0.13 -8.15 2.41
CA ASP A 33 0.71 -9.26 3.14
C ASP A 33 1.47 -10.23 2.22
N ASP A 34 2.12 -11.23 2.81
CA ASP A 34 2.86 -12.27 2.10
C ASP A 34 1.97 -13.15 1.20
N GLN A 35 0.66 -13.17 1.45
CA GLN A 35 -0.35 -13.84 0.63
C GLN A 35 -0.91 -12.95 -0.48
N GLY A 36 -0.42 -11.71 -0.61
CA GLY A 36 -0.88 -10.74 -1.60
C GLY A 36 -2.21 -10.08 -1.26
N ARG A 37 -2.72 -10.23 -0.03
CA ARG A 37 -3.96 -9.58 0.39
C ARG A 37 -3.71 -8.10 0.63
N VAL A 38 -4.62 -7.28 0.11
CA VAL A 38 -4.59 -5.83 0.26
C VAL A 38 -5.49 -5.41 1.41
N SER A 39 -4.95 -4.63 2.35
CA SER A 39 -5.73 -3.97 3.41
C SER A 39 -5.43 -2.48 3.46
N ILE A 40 -6.39 -1.72 3.99
CA ILE A 40 -6.26 -0.28 4.23
C ILE A 40 -6.20 -0.06 5.74
N GLY A 41 -5.20 0.69 6.20
CA GLY A 41 -4.89 0.87 7.63
C GLY A 41 -3.73 -0.01 8.10
N PHE A 42 -3.04 0.43 9.14
CA PHE A 42 -1.95 -0.33 9.78
C PHE A 42 -2.27 -0.46 11.26
N GLY A 43 -2.27 -1.68 11.80
CA GLY A 43 -2.48 -1.94 13.23
C GLY A 43 -3.90 -2.36 13.65
N GLY A 44 -4.90 -2.32 12.75
CA GLY A 44 -6.23 -2.85 13.00
C GLY A 44 -7.08 -2.07 14.02
N SER A 45 -8.33 -1.83 13.65
CA SER A 45 -9.48 -2.15 14.50
C SER A 45 -10.51 -2.79 13.62
#